data_AF-A0A928KNF8-F1
#
_entry.id   AF-A0A928KNF8-F1
#
_cell.length_a   1.000
_cell.length_b   1.000
_cell.length_c   1.000
_cell.angle_alpha   90.00
_cell.angle_beta   90.00
_cell.angle_gamma   90.00
#
_symmetry.space_group_name_H-M   'P 1'
#
loop_
_entity.id
_entity.type
_entity.pdbx_description
1 polymer ?
#
loop_
_entity_poly.entity_id
_entity_poly.type
_entity_poly.pdbx_seq_one_letter_code
_entity_poly.pdbx_strand_id
1 'polypeptide(L)'
;MKDLGSPSGILVPAEYFHHAEVIGVENTGRHNDEDWSWRKDYLGFEGALIVFKNNKKDSNAYYAHITNFNGGYLTTGYGEYQIENDILTIKTRNSIYKFQIFDDNFYFI
;
A
#
# COMPACT_ATOMS: atom_id res chain seq x y z
N MET A 1 2.96 13.93 -10.26
CA MET A 1 3.27 12.50 -9.99
C MET A 1 4.69 12.39 -9.47
N LYS A 2 4.89 11.78 -8.30
CA LYS A 2 6.22 11.50 -7.77
C LYS A 2 6.34 9.99 -7.56
N ASP A 3 7.20 9.36 -8.35
CA ASP A 3 7.69 8.00 -8.11
C ASP A 3 8.59 8.05 -6.87
N LEU A 4 8.27 7.28 -5.82
CA LEU A 4 9.10 7.16 -4.62
C LEU A 4 10.34 6.26 -4.83
N GLY A 5 10.61 5.90 -6.09
CA GLY A 5 11.60 4.92 -6.48
C GLY A 5 10.96 3.55 -6.46
N SER A 6 10.55 3.07 -7.64
CA SER A 6 10.23 1.66 -7.84
C SER A 6 11.41 0.82 -7.36
N PRO A 7 11.23 -0.01 -6.33
CA PRO A 7 12.38 -0.59 -5.68
C PRO A 7 12.99 -1.71 -6.52
N SER A 8 14.31 -1.65 -6.72
CA SER A 8 15.07 -2.59 -7.53
C SER A 8 15.23 -3.95 -6.84
N GLY A 9 14.54 -4.98 -7.36
CA GLY A 9 14.56 -6.35 -6.84
C GLY A 9 13.64 -7.27 -7.63
N ILE A 10 13.79 -8.59 -7.47
CA ILE A 10 12.75 -9.53 -7.93
C ILE A 10 11.59 -9.36 -6.94
N LEU A 11 10.49 -8.81 -7.44
CA LEU A 11 9.26 -8.58 -6.70
C LEU A 11 8.38 -9.80 -6.86
N VAL A 12 7.95 -10.38 -5.74
CA VAL A 12 6.98 -11.48 -5.77
C VAL A 12 5.67 -10.96 -5.18
N PRO A 13 4.55 -11.06 -5.93
CA PRO A 13 3.24 -10.75 -5.39
C PRO A 13 2.96 -11.65 -4.18
N ALA A 14 2.61 -11.03 -3.06
CA ALA A 14 2.19 -11.71 -1.84
C ALA A 14 0.66 -11.77 -1.78
N GLU A 15 -0.01 -10.65 -2.09
CA GLU A 15 -1.47 -10.52 -2.06
C GLU A 15 -1.95 -9.71 -3.27
N TYR A 16 -3.17 -9.97 -3.71
CA TYR A 16 -3.83 -9.21 -4.77
C TYR A 16 -5.32 -9.03 -4.44
N PHE A 17 -5.78 -7.78 -4.49
CA PHE A 17 -7.18 -7.40 -4.29
C PHE A 17 -7.67 -6.61 -5.49
N HIS A 18 -8.81 -7.02 -6.06
CA HIS A 18 -9.39 -6.37 -7.23
C HIS A 18 -9.90 -4.96 -6.93
N HIS A 19 -10.37 -4.74 -5.70
CA HIS A 19 -10.90 -3.45 -5.25
C HIS A 19 -10.51 -3.16 -3.80
N ALA A 20 -9.89 -2.00 -3.59
CA ALA A 20 -9.61 -1.46 -2.28
C ALA A 20 -9.67 0.08 -2.32
N GLU A 21 -9.79 0.70 -1.15
CA GLU A 21 -9.75 2.15 -0.93
C GLU A 21 -8.68 2.51 0.10
N VAL A 22 -7.95 3.59 -0.13
CA VAL A 22 -7.08 4.20 0.89
C VAL A 22 -7.94 4.94 1.92
N ILE A 23 -8.13 4.34 3.09
CA ILE A 23 -8.96 4.91 4.18
C ILE A 23 -8.15 5.64 5.26
N GLY A 24 -6.82 5.52 5.25
CA GLY A 24 -5.99 6.13 6.27
C GLY A 24 -4.52 6.27 5.88
N VAL A 25 -3.96 7.43 6.21
CA VAL A 25 -2.53 7.71 6.15
C VAL A 25 -2.11 8.44 7.43
N GLU A 26 -1.07 7.96 8.11
CA GLU A 26 -0.59 8.54 9.37
C GLU A 26 0.93 8.78 9.29
N ASN A 27 1.39 9.95 9.72
CA ASN A 27 2.82 10.28 9.80
C ASN A 27 3.40 9.66 11.07
N THR A 28 4.38 8.78 10.92
CA THR A 28 5.08 8.16 12.07
C THR A 28 6.55 8.55 12.14
N GLY A 29 7.02 9.36 11.18
CA GLY A 29 8.41 9.77 11.05
C GLY A 29 8.69 11.15 11.65
N ARG A 30 9.98 11.51 11.65
CA ARG A 30 10.46 12.87 11.98
C ARG A 30 10.46 13.83 10.78
N HIS A 31 9.88 13.44 9.64
CA HIS A 31 9.79 14.33 8.48
C HIS A 31 8.88 15.52 8.82
N ASN A 32 9.20 16.69 8.27
CA ASN A 32 8.29 17.83 8.35
C ASN A 32 6.94 17.45 7.70
N ASP A 33 5.85 18.04 8.19
CA ASP A 33 4.52 17.71 7.67
C ASP A 33 4.37 18.10 6.19
N GLU A 34 5.13 19.10 5.71
CA GLU A 34 5.09 19.55 4.31
C GLU A 34 5.53 18.45 3.33
N ASP A 35 6.67 17.79 3.56
CA ASP A 35 7.18 16.72 2.67
C ASP A 35 6.36 15.42 2.77
N TRP A 36 5.59 15.26 3.84
CA TRP A 36 4.77 14.08 4.10
C TRP A 36 3.32 14.22 3.62
N SER A 37 2.75 15.43 3.73
CA SER A 37 1.32 15.75 3.61
C SER A 37 0.64 15.31 2.32
N TRP A 38 1.36 15.26 1.19
CA TRP A 38 0.81 14.85 -0.11
C TRP A 38 0.17 13.45 -0.09
N ARG A 39 0.51 12.60 0.89
CA ARG A 39 -0.14 11.29 1.07
C ARG A 39 -1.63 11.42 1.38
N LYS A 40 -2.03 12.52 2.03
CA LYS A 40 -3.44 12.80 2.36
C LYS A 40 -4.29 13.00 1.11
N ASP A 41 -3.69 13.40 0.00
CA ASP A 41 -4.38 13.55 -1.29
C ASP A 41 -4.87 12.21 -1.86
N TYR A 42 -4.39 11.09 -1.32
CA TYR A 42 -4.82 9.75 -1.69
C TYR A 42 -5.92 9.20 -0.78
N LEU A 43 -6.38 9.91 0.25
CA LEU A 43 -7.55 9.45 1.02
C LEU A 43 -8.78 9.34 0.09
N GLY A 44 -9.48 8.21 0.12
CA GLY A 44 -10.55 7.89 -0.82
C GLY A 44 -10.08 7.43 -2.19
N PHE A 45 -8.77 7.25 -2.41
CA PHE A 45 -8.26 6.69 -3.66
C PHE A 45 -8.61 5.21 -3.75
N GLU A 46 -9.38 4.84 -4.77
CA GLU A 46 -9.80 3.48 -5.05
C GLU A 46 -9.06 2.86 -6.23
N GLY A 47 -8.85 1.55 -6.18
CA GLY A 47 -8.25 0.80 -7.27
C GLY A 47 -7.93 -0.64 -6.93
N ALA A 48 -7.22 -1.32 -7.85
CA ALA A 48 -6.66 -2.63 -7.61
C ALA A 48 -5.41 -2.49 -6.73
N LEU A 49 -5.30 -3.32 -5.69
CA LEU A 49 -4.23 -3.28 -4.70
C LEU A 49 -3.38 -4.55 -4.80
N ILE A 50 -2.06 -4.38 -4.90
CA ILE A 50 -1.09 -5.46 -4.94
C ILE A 50 -0.09 -5.28 -3.82
N VAL A 51 0.14 -6.32 -3.02
CA VAL A 51 1.23 -6.36 -2.05
C VAL A 51 2.38 -7.14 -2.62
N PHE A 52 3.58 -6.57 -2.58
CA PHE A 52 4.79 -7.23 -3.04
C PHE A 52 5.72 -7.51 -1.87
N LYS A 53 6.32 -8.71 -1.86
CA LYS A 53 7.43 -9.07 -0.98
C LYS A 53 8.77 -8.76 -1.63
N ASN A 54 9.70 -8.18 -0.87
CA ASN A 54 11.09 -8.06 -1.29
C ASN A 54 11.87 -9.33 -0.95
N ASN A 55 12.23 -10.12 -1.96
CA ASN A 55 12.94 -11.37 -1.77
C ASN A 55 14.47 -11.22 -1.56
N LYS A 56 15.02 -10.00 -1.62
CA LYS A 56 16.45 -9.74 -1.41
C LYS A 56 16.80 -9.35 0.03
N LYS A 57 15.80 -9.07 0.87
CA LYS A 57 16.00 -8.79 2.30
C LYS A 57 15.49 -9.98 3.08
N ASP A 58 16.31 -10.51 4.00
CA ASP A 58 15.90 -11.54 4.99
C ASP A 58 14.77 -11.07 5.93
N SER A 59 14.40 -9.79 5.87
CA SER A 59 13.33 -9.22 6.70
C SER A 59 11.99 -9.16 5.97
N ASN A 60 10.90 -9.20 6.74
CA ASN A 60 9.50 -8.98 6.35
C ASN A 60 9.29 -7.59 5.70
N ALA A 61 9.85 -7.39 4.51
CA ALA A 61 9.82 -6.13 3.78
C ALA A 61 8.82 -6.22 2.64
N TYR A 62 7.63 -5.68 2.89
CA TYR A 62 6.52 -5.61 1.95
C TYR A 62 6.24 -4.16 1.57
N TYR A 63 5.67 -3.94 0.39
CA TYR A 63 5.05 -2.66 0.05
C TYR A 63 3.75 -2.90 -0.71
N ALA A 64 2.86 -1.92 -0.64
CA ALA A 64 1.60 -1.91 -1.35
C ALA A 64 1.71 -0.99 -2.57
N HIS A 65 1.08 -1.42 -3.66
CA HIS A 65 0.83 -0.63 -4.85
C HIS A 65 -0.66 -0.67 -5.17
N ILE A 66 -1.33 0.48 -5.08
CA ILE A 66 -2.73 0.62 -5.51
C ILE A 66 -2.78 1.47 -6.78
N THR A 67 -3.57 1.06 -7.76
CA THR A 67 -3.67 1.72 -9.08
C THR A 67 -5.08 1.67 -9.64
N ASN A 68 -5.45 2.68 -10.42
CA ASN A 68 -6.76 2.76 -11.07
C ASN A 68 -6.65 2.85 -12.61
N PHE A 69 -7.78 2.69 -13.30
CA PHE A 69 -7.85 2.70 -14.76
C PHE A 69 -7.44 4.04 -15.40
N ASN A 70 -7.45 5.13 -14.62
CA ASN A 70 -7.04 6.45 -15.08
C ASN A 70 -5.52 6.66 -15.00
N GLY A 71 -4.76 5.62 -14.62
CA GLY A 71 -3.30 5.68 -14.48
C GLY A 71 -2.81 6.36 -13.21
N GLY A 72 -3.71 6.69 -12.28
CA GLY A 72 -3.34 7.12 -10.93
C GLY A 72 -2.83 5.93 -10.12
N TYR A 73 -1.84 6.15 -9.26
CA TYR A 73 -1.34 5.11 -8.38
C TYR A 73 -0.71 5.67 -7.10
N LEU A 74 -0.69 4.85 -6.05
CA LEU A 74 0.09 5.07 -4.83
C LEU A 74 0.95 3.84 -4.58
N THR A 75 2.25 4.06 -4.40
CA THR A 75 3.19 3.02 -3.96
C THR A 75 3.71 3.39 -2.58
N THR A 76 3.61 2.47 -1.62
CA THR A 76 4.14 2.71 -0.27
C THR A 76 5.65 2.48 -0.22
N GLY A 77 6.29 2.94 0.84
CA GLY A 77 7.62 2.44 1.20
C GLY A 77 7.56 0.99 1.69
N TYR A 78 8.74 0.40 1.91
CA TYR A 78 8.86 -0.92 2.53
C TYR A 78 8.52 -0.90 4.02
N GLY A 79 7.85 -1.94 4.47
CA GLY A 79 7.44 -2.12 5.85
C GLY A 79 6.86 -3.50 6.12
N GLU A 80 6.25 -3.63 7.28
CA GLU A 80 5.47 -4.80 7.66
C GLU A 80 4.02 -4.59 7.25
N TYR A 81 3.31 -5.68 6.96
CA TYR A 81 1.87 -5.63 6.70
C TYR A 81 1.10 -6.62 7.55
N GLN A 82 -0.15 -6.28 7.80
CA GLN A 82 -1.14 -7.15 8.43
C GLN A 82 -2.50 -6.91 7.78
N ILE A 83 -3.35 -7.92 7.80
CA ILE A 83 -4.74 -7.83 7.36
C ILE A 83 -5.62 -8.24 8.55
N GLU A 84 -6.54 -7.38 8.93
CA GLU A 84 -7.50 -7.63 10.01
C GLU A 84 -8.82 -6.94 9.67
N ASN A 85 -9.95 -7.67 9.77
CA ASN A 85 -11.30 -7.15 9.49
C ASN A 85 -11.39 -6.43 8.13
N ASP A 86 -10.89 -7.07 7.07
CA ASP A 86 -10.84 -6.54 5.70
C ASP A 86 -10.04 -5.24 5.56
N ILE A 87 -9.23 -4.89 6.55
CA ILE A 87 -8.33 -3.74 6.50
C ILE A 87 -6.90 -4.22 6.40
N LEU A 88 -6.26 -3.89 5.28
CA LEU A 88 -4.83 -4.08 5.10
C LEU A 88 -4.09 -2.87 5.65
N THR A 89 -3.16 -3.09 6.56
CA THR A 89 -2.31 -2.03 7.13
C THR A 89 -0.87 -2.25 6.72
N ILE A 90 -0.23 -1.23 6.11
CA ILE A 90 1.21 -1.21 5.83
C ILE A 90 1.87 -0.21 6.77
N LYS A 91 2.75 -0.69 7.64
CA LYS A 91 3.56 0.15 8.52
C LYS A 91 4.98 0.26 7.99
N THR A 92 5.30 1.40 7.42
CA THR A 92 6.67 1.73 6.96
C THR A 92 7.43 2.48 8.06
N ARG A 93 8.69 2.81 7.77
CA ARG A 93 9.53 3.63 8.68
C ARG A 93 8.92 4.98 9.05
N ASN A 94 8.16 5.61 8.15
CA ASN A 94 7.69 6.99 8.33
C ASN A 94 6.19 7.18 8.11
N SER A 95 5.46 6.12 7.76
CA SER A 95 4.04 6.21 7.48
C SER A 95 3.32 4.92 7.89
N ILE A 96 2.07 5.05 8.29
CA ILE A 96 1.11 3.93 8.30
C ILE A 96 0.08 4.21 7.20
N TYR A 97 -0.20 3.21 6.37
CA TYR A 97 -1.27 3.24 5.38
C TYR A 97 -2.30 2.18 5.75
N LYS A 98 -3.58 2.52 5.59
CA LYS A 98 -4.71 1.61 5.78
C LYS A 98 -5.52 1.56 4.50
N PHE A 99 -5.82 0.35 4.05
CA PHE A 99 -6.60 0.08 2.87
C PHE A 99 -7.82 -0.75 3.27
N GLN A 100 -9.02 -0.26 2.99
CA GLN A 100 -10.23 -1.08 3.07
C GLN A 100 -10.25 -1.98 1.85
N ILE A 101 -10.35 -3.29 2.06
CA ILE A 101 -10.56 -4.27 1.01
C ILE A 101 -12.07 -4.44 0.84
N PHE A 102 -12.53 -4.41 -0.40
CA PHE A 102 -13.90 -4.74 -0.77
C PHE A 102 -13.86 -6.08 -1.51
N ASP A 103 -13.66 -7.15 -0.76
CA ASP A 103 -13.70 -8.48 -1.37
C ASP A 103 -15.16 -8.80 -1.75
N ASP A 104 -15.41 -8.92 -3.04
CA ASP A 104 -16.46 -9.76 -3.56
C ASP A 104 -16.02 -11.22 -3.36
N ASN A 105 -16.29 -11.79 -2.19
CA ASN A 105 -16.14 -13.22 -1.94
C ASN A 105 -17.09 -14.01 -2.87
N PHE A 106 -16.69 -14.23 -4.13
CA PHE A 106 -17.26 -15.27 -4.97
C PHE A 106 -16.74 -16.62 -4.45
N TYR A 107 -17.42 -17.16 -3.45
CA TYR A 107 -17.33 -18.58 -3.12
C TYR A 107 -17.76 -19.38 -4.36
N PHE A 108 -16.81 -20.01 -5.04
CA PHE A 108 -17.12 -21.15 -5.90
C PHE A 108 -17.44 -22.33 -4.97
N ILE A 109 -18.74 -22.59 -4.79
CA ILE A 109 -19.27 -23.86 -4.27
C ILE A 109 -19.27 -24.91 -5.38
#